data_AF-A0A9D7TUQ5-F1
#
_entry.id   AF-A0A9D7TUQ5-F1
#
_cell.length_a   1.000
_cell.length_b   1.000
_cell.length_c   1.000
_cell.angle_alpha   90.00
_cell.angle_beta   90.00
_cell.angle_gamma   90.00
#
_symmetry.space_group_name_H-M   'P 1'
#
loop_
_entity.id
_entity.type
_entity.pdbx_description
1 polymer ?
#
loop_
_entity_poly.entity_id
_entity_poly.type
_entity_poly.pdbx_seq_one_letter_code
_entity_poly.pdbx_strand_id
1 'polypeptide(L)'
;MGVKELRNSMLIAIQQEFEHNITQQLYTSESLWKIVILAKDFMLELVSRTEGNSIKEFTNNVRINISDNKFDPTQYAKTAIANEVELIISVK
;
A
#
# COMPACT_ATOMS: atom_id res chain seq x y z
N MET A 1 -12.44 -20.80 4.10
CA MET A 1 -11.29 -19.95 3.72
C MET A 1 -10.26 -20.09 4.82
N GLY A 2 -9.05 -20.57 4.55
CA GLY A 2 -7.96 -20.64 5.52
C GLY A 2 -7.03 -19.42 5.41
N VAL A 3 -5.97 -19.41 6.22
CA VAL A 3 -4.97 -18.33 6.22
C VAL A 3 -4.30 -18.18 4.85
N LYS A 4 -3.99 -19.30 4.19
CA LYS A 4 -3.37 -19.31 2.86
C LYS A 4 -4.26 -18.66 1.80
N GLU A 5 -5.55 -19.01 1.77
CA GLU A 5 -6.49 -18.42 0.83
C GLU A 5 -6.68 -16.93 1.09
N LEU A 6 -6.82 -16.52 2.36
CA LEU A 6 -6.94 -15.10 2.71
C LEU A 6 -5.69 -14.30 2.30
N ARG A 7 -4.49 -14.82 2.58
CA ARG A 7 -3.23 -14.21 2.16
C ARG A 7 -3.18 -14.01 0.65
N ASN A 8 -3.51 -15.04 -0.12
CA ASN A 8 -3.53 -14.96 -1.57
C ASN A 8 -4.53 -13.92 -2.07
N SER A 9 -5.75 -13.88 -1.50
CA SER A 9 -6.75 -12.86 -1.83
C SER A 9 -6.26 -11.45 -1.55
N MET A 10 -5.54 -11.23 -0.45
CA MET A 10 -4.96 -9.91 -0.12
C MET A 10 -3.86 -9.52 -1.11
N LEU A 11 -2.97 -10.44 -1.49
CA LEU A 11 -1.92 -10.17 -2.48
C LEU A 11 -2.51 -9.85 -3.85
N ILE A 12 -3.56 -10.57 -4.27
CA ILE A 12 -4.31 -10.27 -5.50
C ILE A 12 -4.95 -8.88 -5.41
N ALA A 13 -5.60 -8.55 -4.30
CA ALA A 13 -6.24 -7.24 -4.12
C ALA A 13 -5.22 -6.08 -4.20
N ILE A 14 -4.03 -6.24 -3.60
CA ILE A 14 -2.94 -5.26 -3.71
C ILE A 14 -2.51 -5.07 -5.16
N GLN A 15 -2.39 -6.15 -5.92
CA GLN A 15 -2.00 -6.10 -7.33
C GLN A 15 -3.06 -5.43 -8.21
N GLN A 16 -4.35 -5.75 -7.99
CA GLN A 16 -5.47 -5.13 -8.69
C GLN A 16 -5.53 -3.62 -8.43
N GLU A 17 -5.37 -3.20 -7.17
CA GLU A 17 -5.31 -1.78 -6.83
C GLU A 17 -4.14 -1.07 -7.50
N PHE A 18 -2.96 -1.71 -7.55
CA PHE A 18 -1.81 -1.15 -8.26
C PHE A 18 -2.06 -1.00 -9.77
N GLU A 19 -2.72 -1.97 -10.41
CA GLU A 19 -3.13 -1.87 -11.81
C GLU A 19 -4.09 -0.69 -12.04
N HIS A 20 -5.01 -0.45 -11.10
CA HIS A 20 -5.83 0.76 -11.11
C HIS A 20 -4.97 2.03 -10.96
N ASN A 21 -3.99 2.04 -10.06
CA ASN A 21 -3.10 3.19 -9.86
C ASN A 21 -2.20 3.48 -11.08
N ILE A 22 -1.78 2.47 -11.85
CA ILE A 22 -1.00 2.67 -13.10
C ILE A 22 -1.76 3.55 -14.08
N THR A 23 -3.08 3.36 -14.21
CA THR A 23 -3.90 4.21 -15.10
C THR A 23 -3.90 5.68 -14.69
N GLN A 24 -3.59 5.96 -13.41
CA GLN A 24 -3.55 7.30 -12.83
C GLN A 24 -2.13 7.91 -12.84
N GLN A 25 -1.09 7.14 -13.19
CA GLN A 25 0.31 7.58 -13.19
C GLN A 25 0.52 8.86 -14.00
N LEU A 26 -0.20 9.04 -15.12
CA LEU A 26 -0.11 10.21 -15.99
C LEU A 26 -0.46 11.53 -15.26
N TYR A 27 -1.19 11.47 -14.16
CA TYR A 27 -1.63 12.63 -13.38
C TYR A 27 -0.71 12.93 -12.18
N THR A 28 0.43 12.23 -12.08
CA THR A 28 1.32 12.31 -10.92
C THR A 28 2.76 12.59 -11.33
N SER A 29 3.51 13.24 -10.45
CA SER A 29 4.93 13.47 -10.59
C SER A 29 5.71 12.15 -10.53
N GLU A 30 6.88 12.11 -11.15
CA GLU A 30 7.76 10.94 -11.07
C GLU A 30 8.16 10.62 -9.61
N SER A 31 8.32 11.65 -8.78
CA SER A 31 8.57 11.51 -7.34
C SER A 31 7.42 10.83 -6.62
N LEU A 32 6.18 11.27 -6.86
CA LEU A 32 5.01 10.66 -6.24
C LEU A 32 4.81 9.23 -6.73
N TRP A 33 5.02 8.99 -8.01
CA TRP A 33 4.90 7.65 -8.58
C TRP A 33 5.88 6.65 -7.95
N LYS A 34 7.13 7.06 -7.69
CA LYS A 34 8.11 6.24 -6.95
C LYS A 34 7.61 5.86 -5.56
N ILE A 35 6.93 6.78 -4.89
CA ILE A 35 6.35 6.55 -3.56
C ILE A 35 5.23 5.50 -3.64
N VAL A 36 4.36 5.57 -4.65
CA VAL A 36 3.29 4.58 -4.88
C VAL A 36 3.88 3.18 -5.10
N ILE A 37 4.93 3.05 -5.92
CA ILE A 37 5.62 1.77 -6.14
C ILE A 37 6.18 1.22 -4.83
N LEU A 38 6.90 2.05 -4.06
CA LEU A 38 7.48 1.65 -2.77
C LEU A 38 6.40 1.19 -1.79
N ALA A 39 5.27 1.89 -1.73
CA ALA A 39 4.15 1.51 -0.87
C ALA A 39 3.55 0.16 -1.25
N LYS A 40 3.35 -0.08 -2.54
CA LYS A 40 2.87 -1.36 -3.06
C LYS A 40 3.84 -2.51 -2.72
N ASP A 41 5.13 -2.34 -2.97
CA ASP A 41 6.13 -3.40 -2.73
C ASP A 41 6.26 -3.73 -1.24
N PHE A 42 6.24 -2.70 -0.38
CA PHE A 42 6.21 -2.89 1.06
C PHE A 42 4.97 -3.67 1.52
N MET A 43 3.78 -3.34 1.01
CA MET A 43 2.55 -4.04 1.39
C MET A 43 2.56 -5.51 0.94
N LEU A 44 3.09 -5.81 -0.25
CA LEU A 44 3.27 -7.18 -0.72
C LEU A 44 4.23 -7.96 0.20
N GLU A 45 5.35 -7.36 0.58
CA GLU A 45 6.33 -7.98 1.47
C GLU A 45 5.75 -8.23 2.87
N LEU A 46 5.07 -7.24 3.44
CA LEU A 46 4.45 -7.31 4.75
C LEU A 46 3.41 -8.44 4.80
N VAL A 47 2.48 -8.47 3.84
CA VAL A 47 1.45 -9.52 3.78
C VAL A 47 2.07 -10.89 3.51
N SER A 48 3.13 -10.97 2.72
CA SER A 48 3.81 -12.25 2.41
C SER A 48 4.55 -12.83 3.62
N ARG A 49 5.21 -11.98 4.42
CA ARG A 49 6.02 -12.40 5.57
C ARG A 49 5.24 -12.52 6.89
N THR A 50 4.02 -12.01 6.94
CA THR A 50 3.21 -12.09 8.16
C THR A 50 2.76 -13.52 8.41
N GLU A 51 3.08 -14.10 9.56
CA GLU A 51 2.65 -15.44 9.95
C GLU A 51 1.35 -15.41 10.77
N GLY A 52 0.63 -16.54 10.80
CA GLY A 52 -0.54 -16.72 11.66
C GLY A 52 -1.18 -18.11 11.48
N ASN A 53 -1.54 -18.75 12.59
CA ASN A 53 -2.10 -20.11 12.60
C ASN A 53 -3.62 -20.12 12.43
N SER A 54 -4.26 -18.97 12.66
CA SER A 54 -5.68 -18.76 12.43
C SER A 54 -5.91 -17.47 11.64
N ILE A 55 -7.08 -17.35 11.00
CA ILE A 55 -7.47 -16.13 10.28
C ILE A 55 -7.41 -14.90 11.20
N LYS A 56 -7.90 -15.05 12.45
CA LYS A 56 -7.93 -13.97 13.43
C LYS A 56 -6.51 -13.53 13.82
N GLU A 57 -5.63 -14.48 14.07
CA GLU A 57 -4.23 -14.23 14.41
C GLU A 57 -3.50 -13.57 13.23
N PHE A 58 -3.62 -14.14 12.02
CA PHE A 58 -3.01 -13.57 10.82
C PHE A 58 -3.47 -12.13 10.57
N THR A 59 -4.78 -11.86 10.64
CA THR A 59 -5.33 -10.51 10.43
C THR A 59 -4.83 -9.53 11.48
N ASN A 60 -4.73 -9.97 12.74
CA ASN A 60 -4.20 -9.15 13.82
C ASN A 60 -2.71 -8.85 13.62
N ASN A 61 -1.92 -9.85 13.24
CA ASN A 61 -0.49 -9.70 12.96
C ASN A 61 -0.24 -8.78 11.77
N VAL A 62 -1.06 -8.85 10.71
CA VAL A 62 -0.98 -7.89 9.60
C VAL A 62 -1.21 -6.47 10.09
N ARG A 63 -2.25 -6.23 10.91
CA ARG A 63 -2.53 -4.91 11.48
C ARG A 63 -1.39 -4.39 12.35
N ILE A 64 -0.83 -5.24 13.21
CA ILE A 64 0.30 -4.90 14.07
C ILE A 64 1.51 -4.54 13.20
N ASN A 65 1.85 -5.38 12.23
CA ASN A 65 2.97 -5.13 11.33
C ASN A 65 2.82 -3.83 10.54
N ILE A 66 1.60 -3.43 10.15
CA ILE A 66 1.36 -2.14 9.50
C ILE A 66 1.62 -0.98 10.49
N SER A 67 1.23 -1.14 11.76
CA SER A 67 1.30 -0.08 12.78
C SER A 67 2.70 0.08 13.39
N ASP A 68 3.45 -1.02 13.53
CA ASP A 68 4.79 -1.04 14.12
C ASP A 68 5.87 -0.52 13.16
N ASN A 69 5.58 -0.54 11.86
CA ASN A 69 6.47 0.09 10.90
C ASN A 69 6.36 1.60 11.05
N LYS A 70 7.45 2.22 11.55
CA LYS A 70 7.63 3.67 11.76
C LYS A 70 7.33 4.52 10.51
N PHE A 71 7.19 3.88 9.36
CA PHE A 71 6.83 4.46 8.09
C PHE A 71 5.65 3.67 7.53
N ASP A 72 4.44 4.23 7.62
CA ASP A 72 3.28 3.73 6.88
C ASP A 72 3.38 4.30 5.46
N PRO A 73 3.83 3.50 4.48
CA PRO A 73 4.07 4.03 3.15
C PRO A 73 2.76 4.36 2.42
N THR A 74 1.61 3.83 2.87
CA THR A 74 0.30 4.24 2.35
C THR A 74 -0.05 5.64 2.83
N GLN A 75 0.26 5.96 4.09
CA GLN A 75 0.08 7.29 4.65
C GLN A 75 1.06 8.29 4.04
N TYR A 76 2.29 7.86 3.78
CA TYR A 76 3.29 8.67 3.07
C TYR A 76 2.87 8.95 1.64
N ALA A 77 2.39 7.94 0.90
CA ALA A 77 1.82 8.12 -0.44
C ALA A 77 0.66 9.12 -0.43
N LYS A 78 -0.30 8.99 0.50
CA LYS A 78 -1.41 9.94 0.65
C LYS A 78 -0.94 11.37 0.89
N THR A 79 0.06 11.54 1.75
CA THR A 79 0.61 12.87 2.08
C THR A 79 1.33 13.46 0.86
N ALA A 80 2.09 12.65 0.13
CA ALA A 80 2.76 13.09 -1.10
C ALA A 80 1.75 13.50 -2.18
N ILE A 81 0.63 12.77 -2.34
CA ILE A 81 -0.47 13.16 -3.24
C ILE A 81 -1.03 14.53 -2.84
N ALA A 82 -1.33 14.73 -1.56
CA ALA A 82 -1.90 15.99 -1.08
C ALA A 82 -0.94 17.18 -1.34
N ASN A 83 0.35 17.01 -1.07
CA ASN A 83 1.36 18.03 -1.30
C ASN A 83 1.52 18.37 -2.79
N GLU A 84 1.42 17.37 -3.68
CA GLU A 84 1.48 17.59 -5.11
C GLU A 84 0.27 18.38 -5.62
N VAL A 85 -0.94 18.07 -5.13
CA VAL A 85 -2.16 18.82 -5.47
C VAL A 85 -2.05 20.29 -5.03
N GLU A 86 -1.49 20.55 -3.85
CA GLU A 86 -1.27 21.91 -3.34
C GLU A 86 -0.28 22.70 -4.22
N LEU A 87 0.80 22.06 -4.69
CA LEU A 87 1.75 22.66 -5.64
C LEU A 87 1.08 23.02 -6.98
N ILE A 88 0.19 22.16 -7.51
CA ILE A 88 -0.53 22.44 -8.76
C ILE A 88 -1.51 23.60 -8.59
N ILE A 89 -2.20 23.69 -7.45
CA ILE A 89 -3.17 24.76 -7.17
C ILE A 89 -2.47 26.11 -6.93
N SER A 90 -1.32 26.12 -6.24
CA SER A 90 -0.57 27.34 -5.91
C SER A 90 0.20 27.98 -7.08
N VAL A 91 0.32 27.27 -8.21
CA VAL A 91 0.92 27.80 -9.46
C VAL A 91 -0.10 28.52 -10.35
N LYS A 92 -1.40 28.56 -9.97
CA LYS A 92 -2.43 29.40 -10.60
C LYS A 92 -2.63 30.71 -9.84
#